data_AF-X6CT21-F1
#
_entry.id   AF-X6CT21-F1
#
_cell.length_a   1.000
_cell.length_b   1.000
_cell.length_c   1.000
_cell.angle_alpha   90.00
_cell.angle_beta   90.00
_cell.angle_gamma   90.00
#
_symmetry.space_group_name_H-M   'P 1'
#
loop_
_entity.id
_entity.type
_entity.pdbx_description
1 polymer ?
#
loop_
_entity_poly.entity_id
_entity_poly.type
_entity_poly.pdbx_seq_one_letter_code
_entity_poly.pdbx_strand_id
1 'polypeptide(L)'
;MLRDVDYVLRKLDWMRAEGIWPNGLRYLWTDAFGVVLYVSLYTETGETRWLDEAERLVADVERVLGRRRGLRIGEAADRDGQYFHYLAMWLFALARLGDLKPRYRARGVALARDIHPAFVIPGRGVVWKMQEDLSSPYPGYGLGSMDAYDGYVSYRILDEDELAPEIAQMRDLIEHDWQTLDIEQDLGLGMMLWLAHFFPAEPWAEAQTRRSLRTLETMWVDPPGYFSRTPWLRDTKFAFTNFGVSLGLQASDVWPERVGTLNAFFEDWRSGDEYDREAITWVMACTSHLPAAFVSRGPIKSC
;
A
#
# COMPACT_ATOMS: atom_id res chain seq x y z
N MET A 1 -15.55 7.50 -7.78
CA MET A 1 -14.38 6.59 -7.86
C MET A 1 -14.20 6.09 -9.28
N LEU A 2 -12.95 5.97 -9.75
CA LEU A 2 -12.66 5.44 -11.07
C LEU A 2 -12.87 3.92 -11.16
N ARG A 3 -13.22 3.46 -12.36
CA ARG A 3 -13.49 2.06 -12.68
C ARG A 3 -13.09 1.79 -14.13
N ASP A 4 -11.84 2.04 -14.45
CA ASP A 4 -11.31 1.96 -15.83
C ASP A 4 -10.61 0.62 -16.07
N VAL A 5 -11.43 -0.43 -16.20
CA VAL A 5 -10.95 -1.82 -16.41
C VAL A 5 -10.13 -1.93 -17.70
N ASP A 6 -10.57 -1.30 -18.78
CA ASP A 6 -9.88 -1.37 -20.07
C ASP A 6 -8.48 -0.76 -20.03
N TYR A 7 -8.29 0.35 -19.31
CA TYR A 7 -6.96 0.92 -19.08
C TYR A 7 -6.06 -0.07 -18.35
N VAL A 8 -6.55 -0.64 -17.26
CA VAL A 8 -5.80 -1.60 -16.44
C VAL A 8 -5.38 -2.80 -17.27
N LEU A 9 -6.29 -3.39 -18.05
CA LEU A 9 -5.97 -4.53 -18.92
C LEU A 9 -4.88 -4.19 -19.93
N ARG A 10 -4.99 -3.05 -20.62
CA ARG A 10 -3.96 -2.60 -21.57
C ARG A 10 -2.60 -2.36 -20.91
N LYS A 11 -2.56 -1.78 -19.70
CA LYS A 11 -1.31 -1.56 -18.97
C LYS A 11 -0.70 -2.87 -18.46
N LEU A 12 -1.50 -3.82 -18.00
CA LEU A 12 -1.02 -5.15 -17.61
C LEU A 12 -0.42 -5.90 -18.79
N ASP A 13 -1.06 -5.89 -19.95
CA ASP A 13 -0.54 -6.52 -21.17
C ASP A 13 0.77 -5.87 -21.62
N TRP A 14 0.85 -4.54 -21.59
CA TRP A 14 2.08 -3.81 -21.88
C TRP A 14 3.21 -4.15 -20.90
N MET A 15 2.96 -4.12 -19.59
CA MET A 15 3.97 -4.48 -18.59
C MET A 15 4.49 -5.92 -18.77
N ARG A 16 3.61 -6.86 -19.15
CA ARG A 16 3.97 -8.25 -19.46
C ARG A 16 4.86 -8.34 -20.70
N ALA A 17 4.47 -7.67 -21.78
CA ALA A 17 5.22 -7.66 -23.04
C ALA A 17 6.62 -7.04 -22.89
N GLU A 18 6.74 -6.00 -22.05
CA GLU A 18 7.99 -5.29 -21.78
C GLU A 18 8.88 -5.95 -20.72
N GLY A 19 8.41 -7.04 -20.10
CA GLY A 19 9.12 -7.74 -19.03
C GLY A 19 9.21 -6.97 -17.72
N ILE A 20 8.32 -5.99 -17.50
CA ILE A 20 8.31 -5.12 -16.30
C ILE A 20 7.66 -5.86 -15.12
N TRP A 21 6.40 -6.29 -15.30
CA TRP A 21 5.62 -6.95 -14.24
C TRP A 21 4.56 -7.88 -14.85
N PRO A 22 4.31 -9.06 -14.28
CA PRO A 22 4.94 -9.65 -13.10
C PRO A 22 6.27 -10.36 -13.42
N ASN A 23 6.88 -10.15 -14.60
CA ASN A 23 8.07 -10.88 -15.05
C ASN A 23 9.42 -10.28 -14.59
N GLY A 24 9.42 -9.07 -14.03
CA GLY A 24 10.62 -8.41 -13.49
C GLY A 24 10.99 -8.90 -12.08
N LEU A 25 11.98 -8.24 -11.48
CA LEU A 25 12.43 -8.53 -10.11
C LEU A 25 11.31 -8.29 -9.08
N ARG A 26 11.20 -9.20 -8.11
CA ARG A 26 10.17 -9.09 -7.07
C ARG A 26 10.41 -7.89 -6.16
N TYR A 27 9.33 -7.21 -5.79
CA TYR A 27 9.37 -6.06 -4.90
C TYR A 27 8.08 -6.00 -4.08
N LEU A 28 8.19 -6.24 -2.78
CA LEU A 28 7.08 -6.63 -1.93
C LEU A 28 5.92 -5.63 -1.95
N TRP A 29 6.21 -4.33 -1.94
CA TRP A 29 5.18 -3.29 -2.04
C TRP A 29 4.41 -3.37 -3.38
N THR A 30 5.14 -3.53 -4.49
CA THR A 30 4.53 -3.63 -5.82
C THR A 30 3.70 -4.89 -5.95
N ASP A 31 4.22 -6.02 -5.49
CA ASP A 31 3.52 -7.30 -5.58
C ASP A 31 2.30 -7.34 -4.65
N ALA A 32 2.34 -6.68 -3.48
CA ALA A 32 1.17 -6.52 -2.62
C ALA A 32 0.05 -5.74 -3.34
N PHE A 33 0.40 -4.63 -4.00
CA PHE A 33 -0.56 -3.90 -4.82
C PHE A 33 -1.09 -4.73 -5.99
N GLY A 34 -0.22 -5.52 -6.61
CA GLY A 34 -0.59 -6.42 -7.70
C GLY A 34 -1.59 -7.50 -7.29
N VAL A 35 -1.43 -8.12 -6.11
CA VAL A 35 -2.41 -9.09 -5.58
C VAL A 35 -3.77 -8.43 -5.41
N VAL A 36 -3.83 -7.24 -4.79
CA VAL A 36 -5.11 -6.51 -4.60
C VAL A 36 -5.70 -6.09 -5.94
N LEU A 37 -4.89 -5.66 -6.92
CA LEU A 37 -5.34 -5.32 -8.26
C LEU A 37 -5.96 -6.53 -8.98
N TYR A 38 -5.38 -7.73 -8.85
CA TYR A 38 -5.96 -8.95 -9.40
C TYR A 38 -7.27 -9.34 -8.70
N VAL A 39 -7.37 -9.18 -7.37
CA VAL A 39 -8.64 -9.35 -6.65
C VAL A 39 -9.70 -8.34 -7.13
N SER A 40 -9.30 -7.09 -7.37
CA SER A 40 -10.16 -6.07 -7.98
C SER A 40 -10.66 -6.52 -9.34
N LEU A 41 -9.76 -6.92 -10.26
CA LEU A 41 -10.16 -7.38 -11.59
C LEU A 41 -11.10 -8.59 -11.57
N TYR A 42 -10.88 -9.55 -10.67
CA TYR A 42 -11.82 -10.65 -10.48
C TYR A 42 -13.21 -10.15 -10.09
N THR A 43 -13.29 -9.28 -9.09
CA THR A 43 -14.57 -8.71 -8.59
C THR A 43 -15.30 -7.93 -9.68
N GLU A 44 -14.54 -7.32 -10.58
CA GLU A 44 -15.01 -6.44 -11.64
C GLU A 44 -15.49 -7.19 -12.89
N THR A 45 -14.81 -8.29 -13.23
CA THR A 45 -15.03 -9.01 -14.49
C THR A 45 -15.69 -10.37 -14.30
N GLY A 46 -15.63 -10.94 -13.10
CA GLY A 46 -16.02 -12.32 -12.81
C GLY A 46 -15.06 -13.38 -13.38
N GLU A 47 -13.95 -12.98 -14.01
CA GLU A 47 -13.05 -13.92 -14.67
C GLU A 47 -12.10 -14.59 -13.68
N THR A 48 -12.22 -15.90 -13.51
CA THR A 48 -11.42 -16.68 -12.54
C THR A 48 -9.92 -16.62 -12.76
N ARG A 49 -9.47 -16.33 -14.00
CA ARG A 49 -8.05 -16.17 -14.33
C ARG A 49 -7.34 -15.15 -13.43
N TRP A 50 -8.04 -14.11 -12.98
CA TRP A 50 -7.45 -13.09 -12.11
C TRP A 50 -7.18 -13.62 -10.71
N LEU A 51 -8.02 -14.54 -10.20
CA LEU A 51 -7.69 -15.25 -8.95
C LEU A 51 -6.49 -16.17 -9.15
N ASP A 52 -6.43 -16.90 -10.26
CA ASP A 52 -5.29 -17.77 -10.55
C ASP A 52 -3.97 -16.98 -10.68
N GLU A 53 -4.01 -15.76 -11.20
CA GLU A 53 -2.87 -14.83 -11.25
C GLU A 53 -2.49 -14.31 -9.85
N ALA A 54 -3.47 -13.95 -9.00
CA ALA A 54 -3.22 -13.56 -7.61
C ALA A 54 -2.56 -14.68 -6.79
N GLU A 55 -3.08 -15.92 -6.92
CA GLU A 55 -2.55 -17.08 -6.22
C GLU A 55 -1.12 -17.43 -6.68
N ARG A 56 -0.83 -17.31 -7.99
CA ARG A 56 0.52 -17.47 -8.56
C ARG A 56 1.48 -16.40 -8.07
N LEU A 57 1.05 -15.14 -8.04
CA LEU A 57 1.86 -14.03 -7.55
C LEU A 57 2.25 -14.21 -6.08
N VAL A 58 1.31 -14.65 -5.23
CA VAL A 58 1.62 -14.99 -3.83
C VAL A 58 2.68 -16.09 -3.74
N ALA A 59 2.54 -17.17 -4.52
CA ALA A 59 3.51 -18.25 -4.53
C ALA A 59 4.91 -17.79 -4.97
N ASP A 60 5.00 -16.89 -5.96
CA ASP A 60 6.26 -16.31 -6.41
C ASP A 60 6.91 -15.40 -5.37
N VAL A 61 6.13 -14.52 -4.73
CA VAL A 61 6.62 -13.64 -3.66
C VAL A 61 7.19 -14.48 -2.52
N GLU A 62 6.51 -15.54 -2.10
CA GLU A 62 6.96 -16.39 -1.00
C GLU A 62 8.19 -17.21 -1.38
N ARG A 63 8.28 -17.67 -2.62
CA ARG A 63 9.45 -18.39 -3.12
C ARG A 63 10.69 -17.50 -3.19
N VAL A 64 10.55 -16.25 -3.61
CA VAL A 64 11.69 -15.33 -3.88
C VAL A 64 12.05 -14.49 -2.66
N LEU A 65 11.04 -13.88 -2.04
CA LEU A 65 11.20 -12.94 -0.92
C LEU A 65 11.01 -13.60 0.45
N GLY A 66 10.46 -14.82 0.51
CA GLY A 66 10.22 -15.53 1.76
C GLY A 66 11.47 -15.71 2.60
N ARG A 67 11.35 -15.45 3.90
CA ARG A 67 12.37 -15.74 4.91
C ARG A 67 11.78 -16.66 5.96
N ARG A 68 12.64 -17.16 6.87
CA ARG A 68 12.18 -18.02 7.98
C ARG A 68 11.05 -17.38 8.77
N ARG A 69 11.10 -16.05 8.92
CA ARG A 69 10.03 -15.20 9.42
C ARG A 69 9.96 -13.98 8.51
N GLY A 70 8.79 -13.63 8.02
CA GLY A 70 8.62 -12.45 7.19
C GLY A 70 9.11 -12.59 5.75
N LEU A 71 9.22 -11.44 5.08
CA LEU A 71 9.50 -11.29 3.66
C LEU A 71 10.53 -10.17 3.46
N ARG A 72 11.51 -10.41 2.59
CA ARG A 72 12.49 -9.40 2.17
C ARG A 72 11.79 -8.27 1.40
N ILE A 73 12.35 -7.06 1.46
CA ILE A 73 11.86 -5.87 0.74
C ILE A 73 11.75 -6.14 -0.77
N GLY A 74 12.79 -6.69 -1.40
CA GLY A 74 12.79 -7.02 -2.82
C GLY A 74 13.92 -7.96 -3.22
N GLU A 75 13.96 -8.33 -4.49
CA GLU A 75 14.95 -9.26 -5.04
C GLU A 75 16.29 -8.58 -5.34
N ALA A 76 16.27 -7.30 -5.73
CA ALA A 76 17.48 -6.52 -6.00
C ALA A 76 18.43 -6.47 -4.79
N ALA A 77 19.72 -6.30 -5.05
CA ALA A 77 20.77 -6.42 -4.03
C ALA A 77 20.62 -5.39 -2.88
N ASP A 78 20.22 -4.17 -3.22
CA ASP A 78 19.99 -3.04 -2.32
C ASP A 78 18.62 -3.07 -1.61
N ARG A 79 17.72 -3.98 -2.02
CA ARG A 79 16.38 -4.16 -1.45
C ARG A 79 16.39 -5.25 -0.36
N ASP A 80 17.35 -5.16 0.54
CA ASP A 80 17.61 -6.12 1.61
C ASP A 80 16.91 -5.79 2.93
N GLY A 81 16.84 -6.76 3.85
CA GLY A 81 16.11 -6.58 5.11
C GLY A 81 14.60 -6.64 4.91
N GLN A 82 13.86 -6.18 5.91
CA GLN A 82 12.39 -6.19 5.92
C GLN A 82 11.83 -4.85 6.39
N TYR A 83 10.89 -4.28 5.63
CA TYR A 83 10.15 -3.08 6.04
C TYR A 83 8.80 -3.45 6.65
N PHE A 84 8.46 -2.83 7.78
CA PHE A 84 7.20 -3.12 8.46
C PHE A 84 5.97 -2.73 7.62
N HIS A 85 5.89 -1.49 7.12
CA HIS A 85 4.78 -1.05 6.26
C HIS A 85 4.64 -1.88 4.96
N TYR A 86 5.70 -2.50 4.46
CA TYR A 86 5.59 -3.39 3.28
C TYR A 86 4.94 -4.72 3.66
N LEU A 87 5.33 -5.26 4.82
CA LEU A 87 4.68 -6.43 5.39
C LEU A 87 3.21 -6.14 5.73
N ALA A 88 2.90 -4.95 6.27
CA ALA A 88 1.53 -4.54 6.54
C ALA A 88 0.67 -4.46 5.25
N MET A 89 1.20 -3.88 4.17
CA MET A 89 0.53 -3.88 2.87
C MET A 89 0.36 -5.29 2.30
N TRP A 90 1.34 -6.17 2.50
CA TRP A 90 1.23 -7.59 2.12
C TRP A 90 0.16 -8.33 2.93
N LEU A 91 0.07 -8.09 4.24
CA LEU A 91 -0.99 -8.66 5.09
C LEU A 91 -2.37 -8.17 4.66
N PHE A 92 -2.50 -6.90 4.30
CA PHE A 92 -3.71 -6.37 3.69
C PHE A 92 -4.06 -7.11 2.38
N ALA A 93 -3.08 -7.33 1.50
CA ALA A 93 -3.29 -8.07 0.26
C ALA A 93 -3.74 -9.53 0.51
N LEU A 94 -3.14 -10.21 1.48
CA LEU A 94 -3.55 -11.55 1.91
C LEU A 94 -4.96 -11.58 2.51
N ALA A 95 -5.36 -10.52 3.23
CA ALA A 95 -6.72 -10.38 3.73
C ALA A 95 -7.74 -10.29 2.58
N ARG A 96 -7.46 -9.45 1.57
CA ARG A 96 -8.33 -9.28 0.39
C ARG A 96 -8.44 -10.54 -0.46
N LEU A 97 -7.34 -11.26 -0.67
CA LEU A 97 -7.40 -12.57 -1.30
C LEU A 97 -8.10 -13.59 -0.39
N GLY A 98 -7.90 -13.49 0.92
CA GLY A 98 -8.48 -14.32 1.97
C GLY A 98 -10.00 -14.26 2.06
N ASP A 99 -10.60 -13.13 1.70
CA ASP A 99 -12.06 -12.99 1.54
C ASP A 99 -12.65 -13.99 0.53
N LEU A 100 -11.90 -14.29 -0.52
CA LEU A 100 -12.30 -15.20 -1.60
C LEU A 100 -11.70 -16.61 -1.44
N LYS A 101 -10.54 -16.70 -0.78
CA LYS A 101 -9.76 -17.93 -0.59
C LYS A 101 -9.26 -18.00 0.86
N PRO A 102 -10.06 -18.54 1.81
CA PRO A 102 -9.82 -18.46 3.26
C PRO A 102 -8.41 -18.87 3.73
N ARG A 103 -7.74 -19.78 3.00
CA ARG A 103 -6.36 -20.18 3.29
C ARG A 103 -5.37 -19.01 3.37
N TYR A 104 -5.56 -17.94 2.59
CA TYR A 104 -4.64 -16.79 2.60
C TYR A 104 -4.83 -15.90 3.82
N ARG A 105 -6.04 -15.83 4.39
CA ARG A 105 -6.27 -15.19 5.69
C ARG A 105 -5.48 -15.90 6.80
N ALA A 106 -5.61 -17.22 6.89
CA ALA A 106 -4.87 -18.01 7.89
C ALA A 106 -3.35 -17.82 7.79
N ARG A 107 -2.83 -17.73 6.55
CA ARG A 107 -1.41 -17.44 6.30
C ARG A 107 -1.01 -16.03 6.72
N GLY A 108 -1.86 -15.04 6.46
CA GLY A 108 -1.65 -13.67 6.91
C GLY A 108 -1.58 -13.60 8.44
N VAL A 109 -2.51 -14.26 9.16
CA VAL A 109 -2.52 -14.30 10.63
C VAL A 109 -1.23 -14.91 11.18
N ALA A 110 -0.79 -16.03 10.61
CA ALA A 110 0.47 -16.66 11.00
C ALA A 110 1.68 -15.72 10.76
N LEU A 111 1.73 -15.07 9.60
CA LEU A 111 2.78 -14.12 9.25
C LEU A 111 2.80 -12.91 10.20
N ALA A 112 1.65 -12.34 10.53
CA ALA A 112 1.52 -11.21 11.45
C ALA A 112 2.11 -11.56 12.83
N ARG A 113 1.74 -12.73 13.38
CA ARG A 113 2.27 -13.23 14.66
C ARG A 113 3.78 -13.44 14.65
N ASP A 114 4.34 -13.90 13.52
CA ASP A 114 5.78 -14.15 13.39
C ASP A 114 6.62 -12.87 13.36
N ILE A 115 6.11 -11.80 12.74
CA ILE A 115 6.86 -10.56 12.55
C ILE A 115 6.64 -9.56 13.70
N HIS A 116 5.43 -9.50 14.26
CA HIS A 116 5.04 -8.44 15.20
C HIS A 116 6.02 -8.27 16.38
N PRO A 117 6.43 -9.34 17.10
CA PRO A 117 7.31 -9.19 18.26
C PRO A 117 8.72 -8.67 17.94
N ALA A 118 9.15 -8.76 16.68
CA ALA A 118 10.46 -8.28 16.27
C ALA A 118 10.45 -6.79 15.92
N PHE A 119 9.32 -6.28 15.41
CA PHE A 119 9.18 -4.92 14.94
C PHE A 119 8.62 -3.97 16.00
N VAL A 120 7.70 -4.43 16.84
CA VAL A 120 6.96 -3.58 17.77
C VAL A 120 7.69 -3.47 19.11
N ILE A 121 7.91 -2.22 19.55
CA ILE A 121 8.41 -1.90 20.88
C ILE A 121 7.24 -1.27 21.66
N PRO A 122 6.56 -2.02 22.55
CA PRO A 122 5.39 -1.53 23.27
C PRO A 122 5.64 -0.18 23.95
N GLY A 123 4.70 0.75 23.77
CA GLY A 123 4.76 2.11 24.32
C GLY A 123 5.84 3.02 23.72
N ARG A 124 6.58 2.58 22.70
CA ARG A 124 7.66 3.37 22.07
C ARG A 124 7.46 3.58 20.58
N GLY A 125 7.08 2.54 19.84
CA GLY A 125 6.85 2.64 18.40
C GLY A 125 7.15 1.35 17.65
N VAL A 126 7.12 1.42 16.32
CA VAL A 126 7.45 0.32 15.43
C VAL A 126 8.77 0.61 14.73
N VAL A 127 9.73 -0.31 14.79
CA VAL A 127 10.98 -0.21 14.03
C VAL A 127 10.65 -0.29 12.55
N TRP A 128 11.03 0.69 11.73
CA TRP A 128 10.60 0.67 10.32
C TRP A 128 11.37 -0.33 9.43
N LYS A 129 12.63 -0.70 9.78
CA LYS A 129 13.45 -1.67 9.03
C LYS A 129 14.18 -2.65 9.96
N MET A 130 14.04 -3.94 9.70
CA MET A 130 14.76 -5.02 10.38
C MET A 130 15.71 -5.75 9.43
N GLN A 131 16.70 -6.46 9.98
CA GLN A 131 17.47 -7.46 9.23
C GLN A 131 16.58 -8.59 8.68
N GLU A 132 17.03 -9.33 7.67
CA GLU A 132 16.22 -10.36 6.99
C GLU A 132 15.81 -11.53 7.89
N ASP A 133 16.58 -11.83 8.94
CA ASP A 133 16.27 -12.87 9.91
C ASP A 133 15.47 -12.36 11.13
N LEU A 134 15.18 -11.05 11.15
CA LEU A 134 14.55 -10.31 12.23
C LEU A 134 15.32 -10.42 13.57
N SER A 135 16.64 -10.53 13.52
CA SER A 135 17.50 -10.61 14.73
C SER A 135 17.72 -9.26 15.42
N SER A 136 17.74 -8.16 14.66
CA SER A 136 17.84 -6.81 15.20
C SER A 136 17.38 -5.74 14.20
N PRO A 137 17.17 -4.48 14.66
CA PRO A 137 16.97 -3.34 13.78
C PRO A 137 18.09 -3.20 12.76
N TYR A 138 17.72 -2.83 11.53
CA TYR A 138 18.71 -2.58 10.49
C TYR A 138 19.52 -1.32 10.85
N PRO A 139 20.85 -1.30 10.69
CA PRO A 139 21.68 -0.15 11.09
C PRO A 139 21.28 1.16 10.37
N GLY A 140 21.15 2.25 11.12
CA GLY A 140 20.78 3.57 10.58
C GLY A 140 19.28 3.83 10.46
N TYR A 141 18.45 2.89 10.91
CA TYR A 141 16.99 2.96 10.83
C TYR A 141 16.39 3.14 12.25
N GLY A 142 15.40 4.03 12.38
CA GLY A 142 14.69 4.32 13.63
C GLY A 142 13.27 3.74 13.68
N LEU A 143 12.35 4.52 14.25
CA LEU A 143 10.93 4.18 14.34
C LEU A 143 10.18 4.84 13.17
N GLY A 144 9.25 4.12 12.54
CA GLY A 144 8.42 4.71 11.50
C GLY A 144 7.23 5.44 12.08
N SER A 145 6.93 6.61 11.50
CA SER A 145 5.87 7.50 11.97
C SER A 145 4.46 7.00 11.66
N MET A 146 4.30 6.15 10.64
CA MET A 146 3.01 5.62 10.20
C MET A 146 2.87 4.11 10.42
N ASP A 147 3.96 3.40 10.72
CA ASP A 147 3.98 1.93 10.76
C ASP A 147 2.94 1.36 11.77
N ALA A 148 2.66 2.06 12.87
CA ALA A 148 1.60 1.65 13.81
C ALA A 148 0.20 1.67 13.17
N TYR A 149 -0.07 2.65 12.31
CA TYR A 149 -1.33 2.81 11.58
C TYR A 149 -1.46 1.74 10.48
N ASP A 150 -0.37 1.50 9.74
CA ASP A 150 -0.29 0.42 8.74
C ASP A 150 -0.60 -0.94 9.39
N GLY A 151 0.03 -1.22 10.54
CA GLY A 151 -0.19 -2.43 11.32
C GLY A 151 -1.61 -2.54 11.87
N TYR A 152 -2.10 -1.49 12.53
CA TYR A 152 -3.45 -1.45 13.11
C TYR A 152 -4.53 -1.77 12.07
N VAL A 153 -4.49 -1.07 10.92
CA VAL A 153 -5.48 -1.27 9.86
C VAL A 153 -5.32 -2.64 9.21
N SER A 154 -4.11 -3.04 8.83
CA SER A 154 -3.91 -4.33 8.15
C SER A 154 -4.30 -5.52 9.03
N TYR A 155 -3.99 -5.50 10.34
CA TYR A 155 -4.38 -6.56 11.27
C TYR A 155 -5.90 -6.64 11.44
N ARG A 156 -6.59 -5.51 11.59
CA ARG A 156 -8.06 -5.50 11.72
C ARG A 156 -8.78 -5.97 10.47
N ILE A 157 -8.29 -5.59 9.29
CA ILE A 157 -8.85 -6.08 8.02
C ILE A 157 -8.57 -7.57 7.82
N LEU A 158 -7.45 -8.07 8.35
CA LEU A 158 -7.06 -9.46 8.26
C LEU A 158 -7.90 -10.36 9.17
N ASP A 159 -7.86 -10.12 10.49
CA ASP A 159 -8.64 -10.84 11.51
C ASP A 159 -8.60 -10.12 12.88
N GLU A 160 -9.72 -9.54 13.33
CA GLU A 160 -9.77 -8.78 14.60
C GLU A 160 -9.65 -9.68 15.85
N ASP A 161 -10.18 -10.90 15.80
CA ASP A 161 -10.23 -11.79 16.95
C ASP A 161 -8.88 -12.50 17.14
N GLU A 162 -8.30 -13.04 16.07
CA GLU A 162 -7.02 -13.77 16.13
C GLU A 162 -5.83 -12.84 16.43
N LEU A 163 -5.90 -11.56 16.04
CA LEU A 163 -4.82 -10.57 16.22
C LEU A 163 -5.15 -9.51 17.30
N ALA A 164 -6.14 -9.77 18.16
CA ALA A 164 -6.56 -8.82 19.18
C ALA A 164 -5.40 -8.26 20.06
N PRO A 165 -4.41 -9.07 20.50
CA PRO A 165 -3.25 -8.56 21.25
C PRO A 165 -2.38 -7.60 20.43
N GLU A 166 -2.08 -7.94 19.18
CA GLU A 166 -1.26 -7.14 18.26
C GLU A 166 -1.98 -5.83 17.90
N ILE A 167 -3.29 -5.89 17.65
CA ILE A 167 -4.13 -4.73 17.38
C ILE A 167 -4.15 -3.77 18.57
N ALA A 168 -4.25 -4.31 19.80
CA ALA A 168 -4.22 -3.49 21.01
C ALA A 168 -2.90 -2.73 21.16
N GLN A 169 -1.76 -3.38 20.90
CA GLN A 169 -0.45 -2.71 20.95
C GLN A 169 -0.32 -1.62 19.89
N MET A 170 -0.79 -1.86 18.67
CA MET A 170 -0.79 -0.84 17.61
C MET A 170 -1.68 0.35 17.97
N ARG A 171 -2.86 0.09 18.55
CA ARG A 171 -3.76 1.14 19.03
C ARG A 171 -3.12 1.99 20.12
N ASP A 172 -2.44 1.37 21.09
CA ASP A 172 -1.77 2.11 22.17
C ASP A 172 -0.67 3.04 21.62
N LEU A 173 0.03 2.61 20.57
CA LEU A 173 1.02 3.45 19.88
C LEU A 173 0.36 4.63 19.14
N ILE A 174 -0.76 4.39 18.44
CA ILE A 174 -1.53 5.45 17.77
C ILE A 174 -2.02 6.47 18.78
N GLU A 175 -2.64 6.03 19.88
CA GLU A 175 -3.17 6.92 20.94
C GLU A 175 -2.09 7.81 21.57
N HIS A 176 -0.83 7.37 21.54
CA HIS A 176 0.28 8.17 22.05
C HIS A 176 0.66 9.34 21.12
N ASP A 177 0.58 9.18 19.79
CA ASP A 177 1.20 10.14 18.85
C ASP A 177 0.25 10.80 17.85
N TRP A 178 -0.99 10.32 17.66
CA TRP A 178 -1.84 10.78 16.56
C TRP A 178 -2.14 12.27 16.61
N GLN A 179 -2.14 12.88 17.80
CA GLN A 179 -2.39 14.31 17.97
C GLN A 179 -1.24 15.16 17.46
N THR A 180 -0.02 14.64 17.48
CA THR A 180 1.22 15.35 17.10
C THR A 180 1.83 14.86 15.81
N LEU A 181 1.39 13.71 15.29
CA LEU A 181 1.86 13.17 14.03
C LEU A 181 1.57 14.16 12.88
N ASP A 182 2.64 14.57 12.22
CA ASP A 182 2.62 15.40 11.02
C ASP A 182 3.21 14.63 9.83
N ILE A 183 2.55 14.75 8.68
CA ILE A 183 2.92 14.04 7.46
C ILE A 183 2.99 15.08 6.35
N GLU A 184 4.17 15.26 5.78
CA GLU A 184 4.42 16.31 4.79
C GLU A 184 4.80 15.76 3.41
N GLN A 185 4.87 14.44 3.25
CA GLN A 185 5.25 13.79 2.00
C GLN A 185 4.02 13.21 1.27
N ASP A 186 3.96 13.44 -0.03
CA ASP A 186 2.89 13.03 -0.95
C ASP A 186 2.37 11.59 -0.73
N LEU A 187 3.24 10.58 -0.87
CA LEU A 187 2.83 9.18 -0.70
C LEU A 187 2.29 8.92 0.71
N GLY A 188 2.94 9.46 1.75
CA GLY A 188 2.50 9.31 3.13
C GLY A 188 1.10 9.90 3.35
N LEU A 189 0.83 11.07 2.79
CA LEU A 189 -0.49 11.72 2.84
C LEU A 189 -1.56 10.88 2.14
N GLY A 190 -1.27 10.38 0.94
CA GLY A 190 -2.16 9.47 0.21
C GLY A 190 -2.46 8.18 0.97
N MET A 191 -1.42 7.54 1.50
CA MET A 191 -1.55 6.31 2.28
C MET A 191 -2.30 6.56 3.60
N MET A 192 -2.09 7.69 4.28
CA MET A 192 -2.82 8.01 5.51
C MET A 192 -4.32 8.22 5.24
N LEU A 193 -4.69 8.90 4.15
CA LEU A 193 -6.09 8.98 3.73
C LEU A 193 -6.68 7.59 3.45
N TRP A 194 -5.91 6.71 2.80
CA TRP A 194 -6.31 5.32 2.60
C TRP A 194 -6.33 4.50 3.90
N LEU A 195 -5.55 4.79 4.94
CA LEU A 195 -5.70 4.08 6.21
C LEU A 195 -6.93 4.56 6.96
N ALA A 196 -7.12 5.89 7.03
CA ALA A 196 -8.20 6.53 7.77
C ALA A 196 -9.60 6.17 7.23
N HIS A 197 -9.75 5.92 5.92
CA HIS A 197 -11.07 5.63 5.35
C HIS A 197 -11.70 4.33 5.84
N PHE A 198 -10.93 3.38 6.39
CA PHE A 198 -11.48 2.14 6.94
C PHE A 198 -12.23 2.36 8.24
N PHE A 199 -11.77 3.29 9.07
CA PHE A 199 -12.31 3.58 10.40
C PHE A 199 -12.60 5.07 10.57
N PRO A 200 -13.45 5.67 9.72
CA PRO A 200 -13.62 7.13 9.63
C PRO A 200 -14.22 7.76 10.90
N ALA A 201 -14.79 6.95 11.79
CA ALA A 201 -15.34 7.39 13.06
C ALA A 201 -14.31 7.43 14.21
N GLU A 202 -13.09 6.91 14.00
CA GLU A 202 -12.05 6.95 15.03
C GLU A 202 -11.41 8.35 15.09
N PRO A 203 -11.12 8.89 16.29
CA PRO A 203 -10.59 10.25 16.43
C PRO A 203 -9.30 10.51 15.64
N TRP A 204 -8.38 9.54 15.64
CA TRP A 204 -7.14 9.65 14.88
C TRP A 204 -7.42 9.74 13.37
N ALA A 205 -8.36 8.94 12.86
CA ALA A 205 -8.70 8.89 11.44
C ALA A 205 -9.35 10.19 10.98
N GLU A 206 -10.28 10.74 11.76
CA GLU A 206 -10.90 12.04 11.47
C GLU A 206 -9.87 13.19 11.48
N ALA A 207 -8.97 13.18 12.46
CA ALA A 207 -7.93 14.20 12.60
C ALA A 207 -6.90 14.13 11.47
N GLN A 208 -6.41 12.92 11.18
CA GLN A 208 -5.41 12.69 10.12
C GLN A 208 -6.00 12.91 8.72
N THR A 209 -7.28 12.58 8.48
CA THR A 209 -7.96 12.94 7.23
C THR A 209 -7.96 14.44 7.01
N ARG A 210 -8.39 15.21 8.02
CA ARG A 210 -8.42 16.68 7.93
C ARG A 210 -7.04 17.30 7.75
N ARG A 211 -6.01 16.80 8.45
CA ARG A 211 -4.62 17.28 8.28
C ARG A 211 -4.11 16.96 6.90
N SER A 212 -4.27 15.71 6.45
CA SER A 212 -3.75 15.26 5.16
C SER A 212 -4.32 16.06 4.00
N LEU A 213 -5.64 16.30 4.01
CA LEU A 213 -6.28 17.13 2.98
C LEU A 213 -5.80 18.59 3.03
N ARG A 214 -5.62 19.19 4.21
CA ARG A 214 -5.06 20.55 4.28
C ARG A 214 -3.65 20.62 3.70
N THR A 215 -2.80 19.64 4.00
CA THR A 215 -1.43 19.61 3.47
C THR A 215 -1.44 19.40 1.95
N LEU A 216 -2.23 18.43 1.45
CA LEU A 216 -2.36 18.18 0.01
C LEU A 216 -2.90 19.37 -0.78
N GLU A 217 -3.79 20.18 -0.19
CA GLU A 217 -4.27 21.43 -0.79
C GLU A 217 -3.10 22.37 -1.13
N THR A 218 -2.09 22.44 -0.25
CA THR A 218 -0.90 23.29 -0.47
C THR A 218 0.11 22.71 -1.46
N MET A 219 0.01 21.41 -1.77
CA MET A 219 0.92 20.67 -2.63
C MET A 219 0.40 20.55 -4.07
N TRP A 220 -0.86 20.90 -4.33
CA TRP A 220 -1.44 20.85 -5.67
C TRP A 220 -0.81 21.89 -6.60
N VAL A 221 -0.28 21.43 -7.73
CA VAL A 221 0.32 22.25 -8.78
C VAL A 221 -0.50 22.10 -10.06
N ASP A 222 -1.20 23.17 -10.43
CA ASP A 222 -2.08 23.21 -11.60
C ASP A 222 -2.05 24.60 -12.26
N PRO A 223 -1.71 24.71 -13.55
CA PRO A 223 -1.21 23.64 -14.43
C PRO A 223 0.19 23.12 -14.01
N PRO A 224 0.58 21.87 -14.33
CA PRO A 224 -0.10 20.93 -15.24
C PRO A 224 -0.99 19.87 -14.57
N GLY A 225 -1.05 19.82 -13.23
CA GLY A 225 -1.92 18.91 -12.48
C GLY A 225 -1.17 17.75 -11.83
N TYR A 226 -0.47 18.01 -10.73
CA TYR A 226 0.14 16.99 -9.87
C TYR A 226 0.25 17.49 -8.42
N PHE A 227 0.52 16.60 -7.47
CA PHE A 227 0.94 16.94 -6.11
C PHE A 227 2.47 16.90 -6.01
N SER A 228 3.06 17.99 -5.50
CA SER A 228 4.49 18.06 -5.25
C SER A 228 4.93 17.11 -4.14
N ARG A 229 6.23 16.80 -4.05
CA ARG A 229 6.76 15.84 -3.07
C ARG A 229 6.48 16.27 -1.62
N THR A 230 6.66 17.55 -1.34
CA THR A 230 6.36 18.23 -0.07
C THR A 230 5.82 19.64 -0.37
N PRO A 231 5.24 20.37 0.61
CA PRO A 231 4.74 21.72 0.40
C PRO A 231 5.78 22.73 -0.12
N TRP A 232 7.05 22.58 0.24
CA TRP A 232 8.12 23.50 -0.15
C TRP A 232 8.93 23.05 -1.38
N LEU A 233 8.76 21.82 -1.87
CA LEU A 233 9.42 21.30 -3.07
C LEU A 233 8.45 21.22 -4.25
N ARG A 234 7.86 22.36 -4.65
CA ARG A 234 6.75 22.41 -5.63
C ARG A 234 7.05 21.77 -7.00
N ASP A 235 8.31 21.76 -7.43
CA ASP A 235 8.69 21.21 -8.73
C ASP A 235 9.06 19.71 -8.69
N THR A 236 9.30 19.17 -7.50
CA THR A 236 9.65 17.76 -7.28
C THR A 236 8.39 16.91 -7.24
N LYS A 237 8.35 15.83 -8.02
CA LYS A 237 7.20 14.92 -8.11
C LYS A 237 7.67 13.53 -8.55
N PHE A 238 6.92 12.52 -8.14
CA PHE A 238 7.10 11.14 -8.61
C PHE A 238 5.72 10.58 -8.98
N ALA A 239 5.64 9.82 -10.07
CA ALA A 239 4.37 9.30 -10.56
C ALA A 239 3.72 8.33 -9.55
N PHE A 240 4.48 7.35 -9.06
CA PHE A 240 3.96 6.35 -8.13
C PHE A 240 3.44 6.96 -6.82
N THR A 241 4.09 8.00 -6.30
CA THR A 241 3.66 8.68 -5.07
C THR A 241 2.36 9.45 -5.28
N ASN A 242 2.22 10.08 -6.45
CA ASN A 242 1.01 10.76 -6.88
C ASN A 242 -0.16 9.79 -7.09
N PHE A 243 0.08 8.59 -7.61
CA PHE A 243 -0.94 7.54 -7.67
C PHE A 243 -1.35 7.05 -6.26
N GLY A 244 -0.43 7.09 -5.29
CA GLY A 244 -0.75 6.89 -3.88
C GLY A 244 -1.67 7.98 -3.32
N VAL A 245 -1.44 9.25 -3.68
CA VAL A 245 -2.36 10.36 -3.38
C VAL A 245 -3.73 10.12 -4.01
N SER A 246 -3.76 9.76 -5.31
CA SER A 246 -5.01 9.42 -6.00
C SER A 246 -5.81 8.33 -5.27
N LEU A 247 -5.16 7.25 -4.84
CA LEU A 247 -5.82 6.20 -4.06
C LEU A 247 -6.44 6.76 -2.78
N GLY A 248 -5.69 7.57 -2.01
CA GLY A 248 -6.18 8.19 -0.78
C GLY A 248 -7.36 9.15 -0.98
N LEU A 249 -7.30 9.98 -2.04
CA LEU A 249 -8.38 10.90 -2.41
C LEU A 249 -9.65 10.15 -2.81
N GLN A 250 -9.51 9.07 -3.59
CA GLN A 250 -10.63 8.22 -3.98
C GLN A 250 -11.22 7.44 -2.81
N ALA A 251 -10.38 6.95 -1.89
CA ALA A 251 -10.82 6.28 -0.66
C ALA A 251 -11.62 7.21 0.26
N SER A 252 -11.28 8.50 0.25
CA SER A 252 -11.95 9.56 1.01
C SER A 252 -13.10 10.24 0.25
N ASP A 253 -13.35 9.86 -1.00
CA ASP A 253 -14.34 10.45 -1.92
C ASP A 253 -14.24 11.98 -2.06
N VAL A 254 -13.02 12.49 -2.27
CA VAL A 254 -12.72 13.93 -2.41
C VAL A 254 -11.91 14.25 -3.66
N TRP A 255 -12.13 15.45 -4.20
CA TRP A 255 -11.42 16.00 -5.37
C TRP A 255 -11.32 15.07 -6.60
N PRO A 256 -12.44 14.52 -7.11
CA PRO A 256 -12.42 13.64 -8.27
C PRO A 256 -11.83 14.31 -9.52
N GLU A 257 -11.98 15.63 -9.68
CA GLU A 257 -11.37 16.38 -10.77
C GLU A 257 -9.84 16.37 -10.69
N ARG A 258 -9.25 16.56 -9.50
CA ARG A 258 -7.79 16.48 -9.31
C ARG A 258 -7.24 15.09 -9.61
N VAL A 259 -7.99 14.04 -9.25
CA VAL A 259 -7.63 12.66 -9.61
C VAL A 259 -7.58 12.48 -11.13
N GLY A 260 -8.59 13.01 -11.85
CA GLY A 260 -8.63 12.98 -13.31
C GLY A 260 -7.45 13.72 -13.95
N THR A 261 -7.20 14.96 -13.53
CA THR A 261 -6.09 15.77 -14.05
C THR A 261 -4.72 15.14 -13.75
N LEU A 262 -4.54 14.59 -12.55
CA LEU A 262 -3.33 13.88 -12.15
C LEU A 262 -3.05 12.66 -13.03
N ASN A 263 -4.07 11.82 -13.25
CA ASN A 263 -3.90 10.63 -14.10
C ASN A 263 -3.60 11.04 -15.55
N ALA A 264 -4.28 12.07 -16.08
CA ALA A 264 -4.01 12.59 -17.42
C ALA A 264 -2.58 13.13 -17.55
N PHE A 265 -2.08 13.86 -16.54
CA PHE A 265 -0.71 14.38 -16.54
C PHE A 265 0.33 13.25 -16.56
N PHE A 266 0.16 12.22 -15.72
CA PHE A 266 1.14 11.15 -15.59
C PHE A 266 1.11 10.09 -16.70
N GLU A 267 0.11 10.10 -17.60
CA GLU A 267 0.09 9.19 -18.76
C GLU A 267 1.26 9.47 -19.72
N ASP A 268 1.50 10.74 -20.02
CA ASP A 268 2.54 11.19 -20.96
C ASP A 268 3.83 11.65 -20.26
N TRP A 269 3.77 11.93 -18.95
CA TRP A 269 4.94 12.37 -18.19
C TRP A 269 6.00 11.25 -18.09
N ARG A 270 7.26 11.65 -18.15
CA ARG A 270 8.42 10.76 -17.96
C ARG A 270 9.39 11.41 -16.98
N SER A 271 9.91 10.63 -16.04
CA SER A 271 10.93 11.09 -15.08
C SER A 271 12.29 11.27 -15.73
N GLY A 272 12.58 10.51 -16.80
CA GLY A 272 13.90 10.45 -17.43
C GLY A 272 14.90 9.59 -16.65
N ASP A 273 14.44 8.80 -15.68
CA ASP A 273 15.24 7.90 -14.86
C ASP A 273 14.62 6.49 -14.80
N GLU A 274 15.09 5.64 -13.88
CA GLU A 274 14.63 4.26 -13.75
C GLU A 274 13.13 4.11 -13.44
N TYR A 275 12.50 5.12 -12.81
CA TYR A 275 11.08 5.04 -12.44
C TYR A 275 10.13 4.98 -13.63
N ASP A 276 10.58 5.36 -14.83
CA ASP A 276 9.84 5.20 -16.09
C ASP A 276 9.64 3.71 -16.45
N ARG A 277 10.47 2.79 -15.93
CA ARG A 277 10.34 1.35 -16.17
C ARG A 277 10.19 0.51 -14.89
N GLU A 278 10.30 1.10 -13.70
CA GLU A 278 10.03 0.39 -12.46
C GLU A 278 8.55 -0.02 -12.36
N ALA A 279 8.31 -1.27 -11.99
CA ALA A 279 6.98 -1.86 -11.91
C ALA A 279 6.03 -1.11 -10.96
N ILE A 280 6.57 -0.53 -9.88
CA ILE A 280 5.78 0.19 -8.87
C ILE A 280 4.95 1.32 -9.49
N THR A 281 5.53 2.09 -10.42
CA THR A 281 4.86 3.22 -11.08
C THR A 281 3.60 2.76 -11.79
N TRP A 282 3.71 1.69 -12.58
CA TRP A 282 2.66 1.24 -13.48
C TRP A 282 1.60 0.38 -12.77
N VAL A 283 1.99 -0.38 -11.75
CA VAL A 283 1.03 -1.08 -10.89
C VAL A 283 0.21 -0.07 -10.09
N MET A 284 0.82 0.97 -9.52
CA MET A 284 0.09 2.02 -8.81
C MET A 284 -0.77 2.88 -9.77
N ALA A 285 -0.35 3.10 -11.02
CA ALA A 285 -1.20 3.71 -12.04
C ALA A 285 -2.48 2.89 -12.27
N CYS A 286 -2.34 1.56 -12.41
CA CYS A 286 -3.50 0.67 -12.52
C CYS A 286 -4.41 0.77 -11.29
N THR A 287 -3.84 0.82 -10.08
CA THR A 287 -4.61 1.02 -8.84
C THR A 287 -5.32 2.38 -8.79
N SER A 288 -4.71 3.45 -9.32
CA SER A 288 -5.37 4.76 -9.45
C SER A 288 -6.60 4.69 -10.37
N HIS A 289 -6.53 3.93 -11.46
CA HIS A 289 -7.63 3.74 -12.41
C HIS A 289 -8.68 2.72 -11.96
N LEU A 290 -8.30 1.78 -11.08
CA LEU A 290 -9.17 0.75 -10.52
C LEU A 290 -8.85 0.49 -9.03
N PRO A 291 -9.22 1.40 -8.12
CA PRO A 291 -8.95 1.23 -6.69
C PRO A 291 -9.73 0.07 -6.07
N ALA A 292 -11.01 -0.11 -6.42
CA ALA A 292 -11.85 -1.28 -6.12
C ALA A 292 -11.56 -1.99 -4.77
N ALA A 293 -10.88 -3.14 -4.73
CA ALA A 293 -10.65 -3.88 -3.49
C ALA A 293 -9.84 -3.11 -2.42
N PHE A 294 -9.08 -2.07 -2.79
CA PHE A 294 -8.39 -1.20 -1.85
C PHE A 294 -9.32 -0.34 -1.00
N VAL A 295 -10.47 0.07 -1.56
CA VAL A 295 -11.39 1.02 -0.90
C VAL A 295 -12.63 0.34 -0.32
N SER A 296 -12.75 -0.97 -0.51
CA SER A 296 -13.84 -1.76 0.06
C SER A 296 -13.66 -1.85 1.57
N ARG A 297 -14.53 -1.18 2.34
CA ARG A 297 -14.50 -1.24 3.81
C ARG A 297 -14.84 -2.62 4.37
N GLY A 298 -15.64 -3.40 3.65
CA GLY A 298 -16.06 -4.74 4.06
C GLY A 298 -15.32 -5.86 3.32
N PRO A 299 -15.59 -7.13 3.69
CA PRO A 299 -15.09 -8.30 2.99
C PRO A 299 -15.51 -8.29 1.52
N ILE A 300 -14.60 -8.69 0.63
CA ILE A 300 -14.88 -8.91 -0.79
C ILE A 300 -15.78 -10.15 -0.93
N LYS A 301 -16.85 -10.06 -1.72
CA LYS A 301 -17.77 -11.18 -1.97
C LYS A 301 -17.50 -11.76 -3.35
N SER A 302 -17.71 -13.07 -3.52
CA SER A 302 -17.73 -13.67 -4.85
C SER A 302 -18.87 -13.08 -5.68
N CYS A 303 -18.62 -12.88 -6.97
CA CYS A 303 -19.65 -12.56 -7.96
C CYS A 303 -20.72 -13.66 -8.06
#